data_AF-A0A3D1TV32-F1
#
_entry.id   AF-A0A3D1TV32-F1
#
_cell.length_a   1.000
_cell.length_b   1.000
_cell.length_c   1.000
_cell.angle_alpha   90.00
_cell.angle_beta   90.00
_cell.angle_gamma   90.00
#
_symmetry.space_group_name_H-M   'P 1'
#
loop_
_entity.id
_entity.type
_entity.pdbx_description
1 polymer ?
#
loop_
_entity_poly.entity_id
_entity_poly.type
_entity_poly.pdbx_seq_one_letter_code
_entity_poly.pdbx_strand_id
1 'polypeptide(L)' 'MQSKDSEWIEIVPAQPFSDADARFTQWLIENGIERVAISNDDVRIDTVRTDDGSARRYLIKRLAWLDLLAGRPPE' A
#
# COMPACT_ATOMS: atom_id res chain seq x y z
N MET A 1 -23.35 -1.55 -6.18
CA MET A 1 -22.46 -0.45 -5.75
C MET A 1 -21.09 -1.09 -5.56
N GLN A 2 -20.27 -1.14 -6.62
CA GLN A 2 -18.91 -1.69 -6.50
C GLN A 2 -18.08 -0.66 -5.74
N SER A 3 -17.61 -1.03 -4.55
CA SER A 3 -16.80 -0.16 -3.70
C SER A 3 -15.51 0.19 -4.43
N LYS A 4 -15.26 1.49 -4.64
CA LYS A 4 -14.01 2.03 -5.20
C LYS A 4 -12.76 1.58 -4.42
N ASP A 5 -12.92 1.08 -3.20
CA ASP A 5 -11.87 0.42 -2.42
C ASP A 5 -11.33 -0.88 -3.06
N SER A 6 -12.04 -1.51 -4.01
CA SER A 6 -11.58 -2.74 -4.66
C SER A 6 -10.29 -2.54 -5.48
N GLU A 7 -10.02 -1.30 -5.88
CA GLU A 7 -8.86 -0.90 -6.70
C GLU A 7 -7.61 -0.62 -5.87
N TRP A 8 -7.68 -0.61 -4.53
CA TRP A 8 -6.56 -0.30 -3.66
C TRP A 8 -6.23 -1.48 -2.75
N ILE A 9 -4.95 -1.81 -2.66
CA ILE A 9 -4.43 -2.87 -1.80
C ILE A 9 -3.72 -2.20 -0.64
N GLU A 10 -4.14 -2.50 0.59
CA GLU A 10 -3.42 -2.06 1.79
C GLU A 10 -2.11 -2.86 1.92
N ILE A 11 -1.00 -2.12 2.00
CA ILE A 11 0.34 -2.68 2.07
C ILE A 11 0.97 -2.44 3.44
N VAL A 12 0.70 -1.27 4.02
CA VAL A 12 1.08 -0.95 5.40
C VAL A 12 -0.21 -0.65 6.15
N PRO A 13 -0.57 -1.44 7.16
CA PRO A 13 -1.75 -1.19 7.97
C PRO A 13 -1.60 0.11 8.76
N ALA A 14 -2.68 0.59 9.37
CA ALA A 14 -2.64 1.80 10.18
C ALA A 14 -1.65 1.65 11.35
N GLN A 15 -0.59 2.46 11.33
CA GLN A 15 0.46 2.45 12.34
C GLN A 15 1.02 3.87 12.58
N PRO A 16 1.86 4.08 13.62
CA PRO A 16 2.41 5.40 13.91
C PRO A 16 3.10 6.04 12.70
N PHE A 17 2.95 7.35 12.55
CA PHE A 17 3.49 8.13 11.42
C PHE A 17 4.99 7.91 11.22
N SER A 18 5.77 7.81 12.31
CA SER A 18 7.21 7.57 12.29
C SER A 18 7.60 6.24 11.66
N ASP A 19 6.76 5.22 11.81
CA ASP A 19 7.07 3.86 11.37
C ASP A 19 6.50 3.55 9.99
N ALA A 20 5.43 4.26 9.59
CA ALA A 20 4.67 3.95 8.37
C ALA A 20 5.51 4.04 7.10
N ASP A 21 6.33 5.10 6.97
CA ASP A 21 7.27 5.26 5.84
C ASP A 21 8.35 4.16 5.81
N ALA A 22 8.88 3.80 6.97
CA ALA A 22 9.89 2.75 7.10
C ALA A 22 9.33 1.38 6.72
N ARG A 23 8.11 1.04 7.16
CA ARG A 23 7.43 -0.21 6.78
C ARG A 23 7.08 -0.26 5.30
N PHE A 24 6.66 0.86 4.72
CA PHE A 24 6.41 0.90 3.27
C PHE A 24 7.70 0.63 2.50
N THR A 25 8.80 1.27 2.90
CA THR A 25 10.11 1.06 2.28
C THR A 25 10.60 -0.38 2.45
N GLN A 26 10.42 -0.97 3.63
CA GLN A 26 10.75 -2.37 3.89
C GLN A 26 9.95 -3.32 3.00
N TRP A 27 8.65 -3.10 2.86
CA TRP A 27 7.80 -3.92 1.99
C TRP A 27 8.25 -3.87 0.52
N LEU A 28 8.65 -2.69 0.02
CA LEU A 28 9.20 -2.56 -1.33
C LEU A 28 10.44 -3.43 -1.51
N ILE A 29 11.37 -3.39 -0.54
CA ILE A 29 12.61 -4.18 -0.57
C ILE A 29 12.30 -5.68 -0.53
N GLU A 30 11.40 -6.11 0.35
CA GLU A 30 11.01 -7.53 0.50
C GLU A 30 10.38 -8.12 -0.76
N ASN A 31 9.71 -7.28 -1.57
CA ASN A 31 9.09 -7.69 -2.82
C ASN A 31 9.97 -7.40 -4.05
N GLY A 32 11.21 -6.91 -3.86
CA GLY A 32 12.12 -6.55 -4.95
C GLY A 32 11.60 -5.43 -5.85
N ILE A 33 10.77 -4.53 -5.31
CA ILE A 33 10.16 -3.42 -6.04
C ILE A 33 11.01 -2.17 -5.85
N GLU A 34 11.52 -1.62 -6.95
CA GLU A 34 12.20 -0.33 -6.91
C GLU A 34 11.19 0.80 -6.77
N ARG A 35 11.50 1.82 -5.93
CA ARG A 35 10.60 2.96 -5.71
C ARG A 35 10.24 3.71 -7.00
N VAL A 36 11.13 3.69 -7.99
CA VAL A 36 10.94 4.31 -9.32
C VAL A 36 9.95 3.55 -10.20
N ALA A 37 9.68 2.28 -9.90
CA ALA A 37 8.71 1.46 -10.63
C ALA A 37 7.26 1.78 -10.26
N ILE A 38 7.04 2.58 -9.21
CA ILE A 38 5.70 2.95 -8.72
C ILE A 38 5.48 4.45 -8.93
N SER A 39 4.43 4.82 -9.68
CA SER A 39 4.03 6.22 -9.82
C SER A 39 3.53 6.77 -8.49
N ASN A 40 3.69 8.07 -8.27
CA ASN A 40 3.06 8.72 -7.11
C ASN A 40 1.52 8.65 -7.16
N ASP A 41 0.94 8.53 -8.35
CA ASP A 41 -0.52 8.33 -8.52
C ASP A 41 -0.97 6.90 -8.15
N ASP A 42 -0.04 5.96 -8.10
CA ASP A 42 -0.33 4.56 -7.71
C ASP A 42 -0.20 4.35 -6.20
N VAL A 43 0.34 5.33 -5.46
CA VAL A 43 0.47 5.25 -3.99
C VAL A 43 -0.50 6.20 -3.35
N ARG A 44 -1.29 5.68 -2.41
CA ARG A 44 -2.19 6.49 -1.59
C ARG A 44 -1.82 6.35 -0.13
N ILE A 45 -1.75 7.48 0.55
CA ILE A 45 -1.46 7.57 1.97
C ILE A 45 -2.72 8.10 2.66
N ASP A 46 -3.34 7.27 3.47
CA ASP A 46 -4.50 7.66 4.27
C ASP A 46 -4.08 7.91 5.72
N THR A 47 -4.74 8.88 6.36
CA THR A 47 -4.70 9.06 7.81
C THR A 47 -5.93 8.40 8.43
N VAL A 48 -5.71 7.50 9.38
CA VAL A 48 -6.74 6.73 10.06
C VAL A 48 -6.75 7.12 11.54
N ARG A 49 -7.93 7.27 12.13
CA ARG A 49 -8.07 7.52 13.56
C ARG A 49 -8.01 6.20 14.31
N THR A 50 -7.14 6.11 15.30
CA THR A 50 -6.93 4.95 16.18
C THR A 50 -7.21 5.34 17.63
N ASP A 51 -7.29 4.36 18.53
CA ASP A 51 -7.54 4.62 19.95
C ASP A 51 -6.43 5.47 20.59
N ASP A 52 -5.18 5.29 20.12
CA ASP A 52 -4.00 6.03 20.57
C ASP A 52 -3.75 7.34 19.79
N GLY A 53 -4.66 7.73 18.88
CA GLY A 53 -4.59 8.99 18.16
C GLY A 53 -4.84 8.88 16.65
N SER A 54 -3.87 9.31 15.85
CA SER A 54 -3.93 9.23 14.39
C SER A 54 -2.74 8.44 13.88
N ALA A 55 -3.01 7.57 12.93
CA ALA A 55 -2.06 6.67 12.31
C ALA A 55 -2.06 6.88 10.80
N ARG A 56 -1.01 6.42 10.14
CA ARG A 56 -0.89 6.44 8.69
C ARG A 56 -0.93 5.01 8.16
N ARG A 57 -1.61 4.81 7.02
CA ARG A 57 -1.58 3.56 6.26
C ARG A 57 -1.18 3.83 4.82
N TYR A 58 -0.53 2.86 4.19
CA TYR A 58 -0.13 2.93 2.78
C TYR A 58 -0.98 1.95 1.98
N LEU A 59 -1.57 2.47 0.92
CA LEU A 59 -2.25 1.69 -0.09
C LEU A 59 -1.53 1.86 -1.42
N ILE A 60 -1.53 0.80 -2.21
CA ILE A 60 -1.10 0.85 -3.60
C ILE A 60 -2.28 0.51 -4.50
N LYS A 61 -2.37 1.13 -5.66
CA LYS A 61 -3.35 0.75 -6.66
C LYS A 61 -3.11 -0.71 -7.03
N ARG A 62 -4.17 -1.48 -7.26
CA ARG A 62 -4.07 -2.84 -7.78
C ARG A 62 -3.54 -2.77 -9.20
N LEU A 63 -2.25 -3.06 -9.35
CA LEU A 63 -1.55 -3.12 -10.63
C LEU A 63 -1.43 -4.58 -11.05
N ALA A 64 -1.51 -4.87 -12.35
CA ALA A 64 -1.43 -6.24 -12.85
C ALA A 64 -0.16 -6.99 -12.39
N TRP A 65 0.95 -6.28 -12.22
CA TRP A 65 2.20 -6.87 -11.73
C TRP A 65 2.17 -7.21 -10.23
N LEU A 66 1.34 -6.55 -9.42
CA LEU A 66 1.15 -6.89 -8.01
C LEU A 66 0.38 -8.20 -7.85
N ASP A 67 -0.61 -8.45 -8.70
CA ASP A 67 -1.32 -9.74 -8.71
C ASP A 67 -0.36 -10.89 -9.07
N LEU A 68 0.58 -10.66 -10.01
CA LEU A 68 1.65 -11.62 -10.33
C LEU A 68 2.58 -11.91 -9.14
N LEU A 69 2.99 -10.88 -8.38
CA LEU A 69 3.78 -11.06 -7.16
C LEU A 69 3.02 -11.82 -6.08
N ALA A 70 1.71 -11.61 -5.98
CA ALA A 70 0.84 -12.31 -5.04
C ALA A 70 0.48 -13.74 -5.51
N GLY A 71 1.02 -14.22 -6.63
CA GLY A 71 0.71 -15.53 -7.21
C GLY A 71 -0.72 -15.65 -7.73
N ARG A 72 -1.39 -14.53 -8.02
CA ARG A 72 -2.75 -14.48 -8.57
C ARG A 72 -2.67 -14.26 -10.09
N PRO A 73 -3.51 -14.94 -10.88
CA PRO A 73 -3.56 -14.68 -12.33
C PRO A 73 -4.03 -13.24 -12.58
N PRO A 74 -3.47 -12.53 -13.59
CA PRO A 74 -4.02 -11.26 -14.03
C PRO A 74 -5.40 -11.50 -14.67
N GLU A 75 -6.43 -10.74 -14.25
CA GLU A 75 -7.77 -10.74 -14.88
C GLU A 75 -7.77 -10.02 -16.23
#